data_AF-A0AAW5B2Z5-F1
#
_entry.id   AF-A0AAW5B2Z5-F1
#
_cell.length_a   1.000
_cell.length_b   1.000
_cell.length_c   1.000
_cell.angle_alpha   90.00
_cell.angle_beta   90.00
_cell.angle_gamma   90.00
#
_symmetry.space_group_name_H-M   'P 1'
#
loop_
_entity.id
_entity.type
_entity.pdbx_description
1 polymer ?
#
loop_
_entity_poly.entity_id
_entity_poly.type
_entity_poly.pdbx_seq_one_letter_code
_entity_poly.pdbx_strand_id
1 'polypeptide(L)'
;MSEQPLLNVSDDTSLGGVEIAPEVIEVIAGIAAAETEGLYAMRGNFASGVAERFGKKAHSKGVKVELTESGILIDLYVILHFGVSIPQVAQNLQTNIRQTLKNMTALEIDEINIHVVGIQMDGKEEHDNSEE
;
A
#
# COMPACT_ATOMS: atom_id res chain seq x y z
N MET A 1 -23.87 0.03 5.33
CA MET A 1 -22.77 0.69 4.59
C MET A 1 -22.21 1.71 5.54
N SER A 2 -21.01 1.48 6.09
CA SER A 2 -20.33 2.45 6.95
C SER A 2 -19.74 3.53 6.04
N GLU A 3 -20.22 4.76 6.18
CA GLU A 3 -19.63 5.93 5.53
C GLU A 3 -18.22 6.11 6.11
N GLN A 4 -17.19 5.95 5.28
CA GLN A 4 -15.82 6.23 5.69
C GLN A 4 -15.61 7.75 5.66
N PRO A 5 -15.00 8.33 6.71
CA PRO A 5 -14.79 9.77 6.77
C PRO A 5 -13.82 10.23 5.68
N LEU A 6 -14.15 11.35 5.05
CA LEU A 6 -13.31 12.01 4.05
C LEU A 6 -12.32 12.96 4.73
N LEU A 7 -11.13 13.13 4.15
CA LEU A 7 -10.08 14.02 4.63
C LEU A 7 -10.15 15.38 3.92
N ASN A 8 -10.36 16.47 4.66
CA ASN A 8 -10.30 17.82 4.10
C ASN A 8 -8.84 18.31 4.00
N VAL A 9 -8.47 18.82 2.83
CA VAL A 9 -7.09 19.23 2.49
C VAL A 9 -6.96 20.77 2.40
N SER A 10 -8.05 21.53 2.49
CA SER A 10 -8.02 22.98 2.27
C SER A 10 -8.88 23.77 3.27
N ASP A 11 -8.27 24.77 3.92
CA ASP A 11 -8.92 25.68 4.87
C ASP A 11 -9.46 26.97 4.21
N ASP A 12 -9.11 27.21 2.94
CA ASP A 12 -9.53 28.42 2.22
C ASP A 12 -10.90 28.24 1.56
N THR A 13 -11.94 28.45 2.37
CA THR A 13 -13.36 28.35 1.97
C THR A 13 -13.77 29.24 0.78
N SER A 14 -12.90 30.16 0.34
CA SER A 14 -13.12 31.02 -0.83
C SER A 14 -12.97 30.29 -2.17
N LEU A 15 -12.22 29.18 -2.22
CA LEU A 15 -11.96 28.38 -3.43
C LEU A 15 -12.68 27.01 -3.44
N GLY A 16 -13.39 26.67 -2.36
CA GLY A 16 -14.02 25.37 -2.14
C GLY A 16 -13.17 24.43 -1.28
N GLY A 17 -13.75 23.29 -0.87
CA GLY A 17 -13.06 22.26 -0.09
C GLY A 17 -12.61 21.09 -0.96
N VAL A 18 -11.46 20.49 -0.65
CA VAL A 18 -10.95 19.29 -1.31
C VAL A 18 -11.00 18.14 -0.32
N GLU A 19 -11.80 17.14 -0.65
CA GLU A 19 -11.99 15.94 0.16
C GLU A 19 -11.31 14.74 -0.49
N ILE A 20 -10.45 14.04 0.28
CA ILE A 20 -9.75 12.84 -0.18
C ILE A 20 -10.32 11.63 0.54
N ALA A 21 -10.76 10.65 -0.23
CA ALA A 21 -11.24 9.39 0.30
C ALA A 21 -10.06 8.49 0.74
N PRO A 22 -10.23 7.68 1.80
CA PRO A 22 -9.17 6.77 2.28
C PRO A 22 -8.66 5.83 1.19
N GLU A 23 -9.53 5.38 0.27
CA GLU A 23 -9.14 4.47 -0.80
C GLU A 23 -8.15 5.11 -1.80
N VAL A 24 -8.14 6.44 -1.92
CA VAL A 24 -7.16 7.15 -2.75
C VAL A 24 -5.78 7.10 -2.11
N ILE A 25 -5.71 7.22 -0.77
CA ILE A 25 -4.46 7.11 -0.01
C ILE A 25 -3.89 5.70 -0.15
N GLU A 26 -4.73 4.67 -0.05
CA GLU A 26 -4.32 3.27 -0.28
C GLU A 26 -3.71 3.06 -1.66
N VAL A 27 -4.31 3.65 -2.71
CA VAL A 27 -3.81 3.53 -4.09
C VAL A 27 -2.46 4.21 -4.24
N ILE A 28 -2.32 5.44 -3.76
CA ILE A 28 -1.06 6.19 -3.86
C ILE A 28 0.06 5.47 -3.08
N ALA A 29 -0.22 5.03 -1.86
CA ALA A 29 0.74 4.29 -1.05
C ALA A 29 1.13 2.96 -1.70
N GLY A 30 0.19 2.26 -2.33
CA GLY A 30 0.46 1.03 -3.07
C GLY A 30 1.35 1.25 -4.29
N ILE A 31 1.13 2.32 -5.05
CA ILE A 31 1.97 2.69 -6.21
C ILE A 31 3.38 3.05 -5.72
N ALA A 32 3.50 3.91 -4.71
CA ALA A 32 4.79 4.30 -4.15
C ALA A 32 5.55 3.09 -3.56
N ALA A 33 4.84 2.16 -2.91
CA ALA A 33 5.46 0.94 -2.42
C ALA A 33 6.02 0.09 -3.58
N ALA A 34 5.24 -0.11 -4.64
CA ALA A 34 5.63 -0.90 -5.82
C ALA A 34 6.88 -0.35 -6.54
N GLU A 35 7.13 0.95 -6.46
CA GLU A 35 8.32 1.60 -7.04
C GLU A 35 9.59 1.47 -6.16
N THR A 36 9.48 0.89 -4.96
CA THR A 36 10.60 0.78 -4.03
C THR A 36 11.44 -0.47 -4.28
N GLU A 37 12.75 -0.28 -4.48
CA GLU A 37 13.70 -1.38 -4.71
C GLU A 37 13.76 -2.36 -3.53
N GLY A 38 13.84 -3.66 -3.85
CA GLY A 38 13.91 -4.74 -2.87
C GLY A 38 12.54 -5.27 -2.39
N LEU A 39 11.44 -4.59 -2.75
CA LEU A 39 10.09 -5.13 -2.65
C LEU A 39 9.84 -6.11 -3.80
N TYR A 40 9.45 -7.35 -3.49
CA TYR A 40 9.00 -8.31 -4.50
C TYR A 40 7.52 -8.11 -4.82
N ALA A 41 6.68 -8.13 -3.77
CA ALA A 41 5.24 -7.97 -3.91
C ALA A 41 4.62 -7.47 -2.60
N MET A 42 3.44 -6.85 -2.69
CA MET A 42 2.60 -6.63 -1.51
C MET A 42 1.60 -7.78 -1.34
N ARG A 43 1.16 -8.03 -0.10
CA ARG A 43 0.18 -9.09 0.20
C ARG A 43 -1.13 -8.79 -0.51
N GLY A 44 -1.45 -9.60 -1.51
CA GLY A 44 -2.64 -9.44 -2.36
C GLY A 44 -2.40 -8.69 -3.66
N ASN A 45 -1.14 -8.56 -4.10
CA ASN A 45 -0.81 -8.00 -5.41
C ASN A 45 -1.40 -8.87 -6.56
N PHE A 46 -2.29 -8.24 -7.34
CA PHE A 46 -2.59 -8.40 -8.77
C PHE A 46 -2.95 -9.78 -9.39
N ALA A 47 -3.13 -10.85 -8.62
CA ALA A 47 -3.68 -12.12 -9.13
C ALA A 47 -5.23 -12.21 -8.96
N SER A 48 -5.91 -11.09 -8.74
CA SER A 48 -7.37 -11.04 -8.55
C SER A 48 -8.18 -10.98 -9.85
N GLY A 49 -7.57 -11.23 -11.01
CA GLY A 49 -8.28 -11.27 -12.29
C GLY A 49 -9.43 -12.29 -12.36
N VAL A 50 -9.47 -13.25 -11.43
CA VAL A 50 -10.54 -14.27 -11.33
C VAL A 50 -11.58 -13.94 -10.25
N ALA A 51 -11.22 -13.18 -9.21
CA ALA A 51 -12.10 -12.89 -8.08
C ALA A 51 -13.05 -11.70 -8.34
N GLU A 52 -12.65 -10.73 -9.17
CA GLU A 52 -13.50 -9.57 -9.52
C GLU A 52 -14.77 -9.97 -10.30
N ARG A 53 -14.75 -11.10 -11.01
CA ARG A 53 -15.95 -11.65 -11.68
C ARG A 53 -17.02 -12.18 -10.73
N PHE A 54 -16.71 -12.39 -9.45
CA PHE A 54 -17.62 -12.96 -8.46
C PHE A 54 -18.17 -11.95 -7.43
N GLY A 55 -18.02 -10.64 -7.68
CA GLY A 55 -18.80 -9.61 -6.99
C GLY A 55 -18.43 -9.33 -5.52
N LYS A 56 -17.32 -9.88 -5.02
CA LYS A 56 -16.76 -9.48 -3.73
C LYS A 56 -15.64 -8.47 -3.96
N LYS A 57 -15.88 -7.21 -3.59
CA LYS A 57 -14.87 -6.15 -3.48
C LYS A 57 -13.75 -6.65 -2.55
N ALA A 58 -12.69 -7.20 -3.12
CA ALA A 58 -11.53 -7.64 -2.35
C ALA A 58 -10.66 -6.41 -2.06
N HIS A 59 -10.78 -5.87 -0.85
CA HIS A 59 -9.88 -4.87 -0.28
C HIS A 59 -8.49 -5.48 0.04
N SER A 60 -7.90 -6.25 -0.89
CA SER A 60 -6.67 -7.00 -0.67
C SER A 60 -5.45 -6.31 -1.28
N LYS A 61 -5.33 -4.98 -1.19
CA LYS A 61 -4.24 -4.23 -1.85
C LYS A 61 -2.90 -4.27 -1.08
N GLY A 62 -2.81 -5.05 -0.02
CA GLY A 62 -1.61 -5.11 0.84
C GLY A 62 -1.32 -3.84 1.61
N VAL A 63 -2.17 -2.82 1.48
CA VAL A 63 -2.12 -1.53 2.18
C VAL A 63 -3.46 -1.33 2.87
N LYS A 64 -3.44 -0.98 4.15
CA LYS A 64 -4.61 -0.60 4.94
C LYS A 64 -4.38 0.81 5.46
N VAL A 65 -5.35 1.70 5.26
CA VAL A 65 -5.32 3.06 5.80
C VAL A 65 -6.36 3.18 6.90
N GLU A 66 -5.96 3.75 8.03
CA GLU A 66 -6.83 4.03 9.16
C GLU A 66 -6.74 5.53 9.52
N LEU A 67 -7.91 6.15 9.61
CA LEU A 67 -8.06 7.54 10.01
C LEU A 67 -8.46 7.57 11.47
N THR A 68 -7.61 8.15 12.32
CA THR A 68 -7.90 8.35 13.73
C THR A 68 -7.96 9.84 14.04
N GLU A 69 -8.45 10.20 15.23
CA GLU A 69 -8.40 11.59 15.71
C GLU A 69 -6.97 12.12 15.83
N SER A 70 -5.99 11.21 15.99
CA SER A 70 -4.58 11.55 16.12
C SER A 70 -3.84 11.64 14.78
N GLY A 71 -4.49 11.25 13.67
CA GLY A 71 -3.93 11.39 12.32
C GLY A 71 -4.08 10.17 11.42
N ILE A 72 -3.15 9.99 10.48
CA ILE A 72 -3.24 8.97 9.41
C ILE A 72 -2.24 7.85 9.69
N LEU A 73 -2.77 6.63 9.84
CA LEU A 73 -1.98 5.42 10.03
C LEU A 73 -2.06 4.54 8.78
N ILE A 74 -0.90 4.05 8.33
CA ILE A 74 -0.80 3.19 7.16
C ILE A 74 -0.09 1.89 7.53
N ASP A 75 -0.77 0.77 7.33
CA ASP A 75 -0.18 -0.57 7.45
C ASP A 75 0.10 -1.15 6.05
N LEU A 76 1.34 -1.56 5.81
CA LEU A 76 1.74 -2.26 4.59
C LEU A 76 2.18 -3.68 4.90
N TYR A 77 1.68 -4.63 4.12
CA TYR A 77 2.05 -6.03 4.20
C TYR A 77 2.88 -6.40 2.97
N VAL A 78 4.18 -6.64 3.17
CA VAL A 78 5.15 -6.76 2.09
C VAL A 78 5.86 -8.11 2.07
N ILE A 79 6.20 -8.56 0.87
CA ILE A 79 7.09 -9.68 0.58
C ILE A 79 8.35 -9.08 -0.04
N LEU A 80 9.49 -9.35 0.55
CA LEU A 80 10.77 -8.79 0.11
C LEU A 80 11.61 -9.83 -0.65
N HIS A 81 12.50 -9.38 -1.51
CA HIS A 81 13.45 -10.27 -2.17
C HIS A 81 14.46 -10.86 -1.16
N PHE A 82 14.91 -12.08 -1.39
CA PHE A 82 16.02 -12.66 -0.66
C PHE A 82 17.31 -11.85 -0.91
N GLY A 83 18.14 -11.71 0.13
CA GLY A 83 19.42 -11.02 0.03
C GLY A 83 19.36 -9.50 0.24
N VAL A 84 18.17 -8.92 0.42
CA VAL A 84 18.03 -7.49 0.74
C VAL A 84 18.10 -7.24 2.25
N SER A 85 18.56 -6.05 2.64
CA SER A 85 18.50 -5.59 4.03
C SER A 85 17.09 -5.16 4.38
N ILE A 86 16.37 -5.97 5.18
CA ILE A 86 14.98 -5.67 5.59
C ILE A 86 14.84 -4.27 6.20
N PRO A 87 15.69 -3.84 7.17
CA PRO A 87 15.56 -2.50 7.74
C PRO A 87 15.75 -1.39 6.70
N GLN A 88 16.67 -1.58 5.75
CA GLN A 88 16.92 -0.60 4.70
C GLN A 88 15.72 -0.46 3.76
N VAL A 89 15.16 -1.59 3.30
CA VAL A 89 13.99 -1.59 2.42
C VAL A 89 12.77 -1.01 3.14
N ALA A 90 12.56 -1.34 4.42
CA ALA A 90 11.48 -0.78 5.23
C ALA A 90 11.61 0.75 5.37
N GLN A 91 12.81 1.25 5.63
CA GLN A 91 13.05 2.70 5.73
C GLN A 91 12.83 3.40 4.38
N ASN A 92 13.24 2.77 3.28
CA ASN A 92 13.02 3.28 1.93
C ASN A 92 11.52 3.34 1.61
N LEU A 93 10.76 2.29 1.93
CA LEU A 93 9.30 2.24 1.76
C LEU A 93 8.63 3.39 2.54
N GLN A 94 8.96 3.54 3.82
CA GLN A 94 8.39 4.61 4.66
C GLN A 94 8.70 6.00 4.11
N THR A 95 9.93 6.21 3.63
CA THR A 95 10.35 7.51 3.07
C THR A 95 9.62 7.80 1.77
N ASN A 96 9.59 6.83 0.85
CA ASN A 96 8.96 7.01 -0.46
C ASN A 96 7.45 7.26 -0.35
N ILE A 97 6.76 6.47 0.48
CA ILE A 97 5.31 6.62 0.69
C ILE A 97 4.99 7.99 1.32
N ARG A 98 5.72 8.39 2.36
CA ARG A 98 5.51 9.69 3.02
C ARG A 98 5.73 10.84 2.05
N GLN A 99 6.81 10.80 1.28
CA GLN A 99 7.12 11.85 0.31
C GLN A 99 6.07 11.92 -0.80
N THR A 100 5.64 10.77 -1.33
CA THR A 100 4.65 10.71 -2.40
C THR A 100 3.29 11.26 -1.96
N LEU A 101 2.79 10.81 -0.79
CA LEU A 101 1.53 11.30 -0.24
C LEU A 101 1.59 12.81 0.04
N LYS A 102 2.65 13.27 0.72
CA LYS A 102 2.82 14.71 0.99
C LYS A 102 2.84 15.55 -0.30
N ASN A 103 3.50 15.07 -1.34
CA ASN A 103 3.59 15.80 -2.61
C ASN A 103 2.27 15.81 -3.38
N MET A 104 1.48 14.74 -3.32
CA MET A 104 0.23 14.62 -4.09
C MET A 104 -0.98 15.20 -3.38
N THR A 105 -1.02 15.09 -2.05
CA THR A 105 -2.22 15.38 -1.25
C THR A 105 -1.99 16.44 -0.17
N ALA A 106 -0.76 16.92 0.01
CA ALA A 106 -0.38 17.80 1.12
C ALA A 106 -0.69 17.25 2.52
N LEU A 107 -0.95 15.94 2.64
CA LEU A 107 -1.23 15.28 3.91
C LEU A 107 0.09 14.93 4.62
N GLU A 108 0.12 15.17 5.94
CA GLU A 108 1.15 14.63 6.82
C GLU A 108 0.71 13.26 7.35
N ILE A 109 1.62 12.29 7.32
CA ILE A 109 1.35 10.91 7.76
C ILE A 109 2.11 10.66 9.05
N ASP A 110 1.37 10.27 10.10
CA ASP A 110 1.90 10.04 11.43
C ASP A 110 2.69 8.74 11.51
N GLU A 111 2.05 7.63 11.10
CA GLU A 111 2.64 6.30 11.23
C GLU A 111 2.55 5.49 9.93
N ILE A 112 3.67 4.85 9.58
CA ILE A 112 3.76 3.91 8.48
C ILE A 112 4.39 2.62 9.01
N ASN A 113 3.56 1.59 9.16
CA ASN A 113 3.93 0.29 9.71
C ASN A 113 4.20 -0.69 8.57
N ILE A 114 5.42 -1.22 8.53
CA ILE A 114 5.85 -2.20 7.51
C ILE A 114 5.84 -3.60 8.13
N HIS A 115 4.90 -4.42 7.69
CA HIS A 115 4.74 -5.82 8.07
C HIS A 115 5.35 -6.71 7.01
N VAL A 116 6.53 -7.27 7.27
CA VAL A 116 7.17 -8.23 6.37
C VAL A 116 6.51 -9.59 6.58
N VAL A 117 5.71 -10.01 5.61
CA VAL A 117 4.93 -11.27 5.67
C VAL A 117 5.64 -12.45 5.00
N GLY A 118 6.69 -12.19 4.22
CA GLY A 118 7.45 -13.23 3.55
C GLY A 118 8.73 -12.73 2.90
N ILE A 119 9.56 -13.68 2.51
CA ILE A 119 10.78 -13.45 1.72
C ILE A 119 10.69 -14.33 0.48
N GLN A 120 10.74 -13.73 -0.70
CA GLN A 120 10.82 -14.45 -1.96
C GLN A 120 12.27 -14.87 -2.20
N MET A 121 12.51 -16.17 -2.22
CA MET A 121 13.78 -16.72 -2.68
C MET A 121 13.66 -16.95 -4.18
N ASP A 122 14.60 -16.45 -4.97
CA ASP A 122 14.70 -16.81 -6.39
C ASP A 122 15.22 -18.26 -6.47
N GLY A 123 14.33 -19.21 -6.21
CA GLY A 123 14.53 -20.60 -6.57
C GLY A 123 14.45 -20.68 -8.09
N LYS A 124 15.45 -21.33 -8.70
CA LYS A 124 15.30 -21.88 -10.06
C LYS A 124 13.91 -22.50 -10.17
N GLU A 125 13.18 -22.15 -11.22
CA GLU A 125 11.93 -22.81 -11.57
C GLU A 125 12.14 -24.32 -11.49
N GLU A 126 11.57 -24.96 -10.47
CA GLU A 126 11.20 -26.36 -10.60
C GLU A 126 10.00 -26.35 -11.54
N HIS A 127 10.29 -26.46 -12.84
CA HIS A 127 9.38 -27.08 -13.77
C HIS A 127 9.02 -28.45 -13.19
N ASP A 128 7.91 -28.53 -12.47
CA ASP A 128 7.25 -29.78 -12.20
C ASP A 128 6.64 -30.27 -13.51
N ASN A 129 7.50 -30.91 -14.30
CA ASN A 129 7.09 -31.77 -15.38
C ASN A 129 6.79 -33.14 -14.76
N SER A 130 5.56 -33.31 -14.27
CA SER A 130 4.98 -34.63 -14.03
C SER A 130 3.59 -34.70 -14.67
N GLU A 131 3.62 -35.08 -15.94
CA GLU A 131 2.69 -35.94 -16.68
C GLU A 131 1.47 -36.49 -15.91
N GLU A 132 0.26 -36.22 -16.45
CA GLU A 132 -0.61 -37.20 -17.11
C GLU A 132 -1.51 -36.51 -18.16
#